data_AF-A0A1G6DLQ6-F1
#
_entry.id   AF-A0A1G6DLQ6-F1
#
_cell.length_a   1.000
_cell.length_b   1.000
_cell.length_c   1.000
_cell.angle_alpha   90.00
_cell.angle_beta   90.00
_cell.angle_gamma   90.00
#
_symmetry.space_group_name_H-M   'P 1'
#
loop_
_entity.id
_entity.type
_entity.pdbx_description
1 polymer ?
#
loop_
_entity_poly.entity_id
_entity_poly.type
_entity_poly.pdbx_seq_one_letter_code
_entity_poly.pdbx_strand_id
1 'polypeptide(L)'
;MSGDTKSTIMAEIKIEKKKPIWPWILLLAIIVIAAILYFMNNDGVSDDNMEADDIEEIDDTNDVGSIDDTETSDAFVDTTSSYNSAYSRQESDRAMMDYRSSLTDSMKIGADVAHTQNTLLQLVKAVEIKANQFNIDATQNITDIKQNLDTASTTATTTTAMTSQMVKSKAGKIVDVIKQIQQKQFPGLSDDVMKLRMSVDEMQDNATLTQQRTKLQSFFNNAADLLNNMNI
;
A
#
# COMPACT_ATOMS: atom_id res chain seq x y z
N MET A 1 13.29 -60.75 43.55
CA MET A 1 12.44 -60.37 42.39
C MET A 1 12.46 -58.85 42.34
N SER A 2 13.31 -58.31 41.47
CA SER A 2 13.63 -56.89 41.38
C SER A 2 12.59 -56.19 40.51
N GLY A 3 12.10 -55.02 40.97
CA GLY A 3 11.09 -54.24 40.29
C GLY A 3 11.65 -53.40 39.15
N ASP A 4 10.95 -53.43 38.01
CA ASP A 4 11.12 -52.47 36.92
C ASP A 4 10.15 -51.30 37.12
N THR A 5 10.69 -50.11 37.36
CA THR A 5 9.94 -48.86 37.24
C THR A 5 10.36 -48.18 35.94
N LYS A 6 9.43 -48.09 34.99
CA LYS A 6 9.59 -47.31 33.77
C LYS A 6 9.67 -45.82 34.12
N SER A 7 10.81 -45.21 33.82
CA SER A 7 10.99 -43.76 33.85
C SER A 7 10.25 -43.12 32.66
N THR A 8 9.32 -42.23 32.94
CA THR A 8 8.66 -41.38 31.94
C THR A 8 9.46 -40.09 31.80
N ILE A 9 9.96 -39.83 30.60
CA ILE A 9 10.70 -38.61 30.26
C ILE A 9 9.66 -37.51 29.98
N MET A 10 9.52 -36.56 30.91
CA MET A 10 8.65 -35.38 30.77
C MET A 10 9.48 -34.22 30.23
N ALA A 11 9.11 -33.65 29.09
CA ALA A 11 9.78 -32.49 28.52
C ALA A 11 9.41 -31.21 29.30
N GLU A 12 10.39 -30.61 29.98
CA GLU A 12 10.25 -29.32 30.67
C GLU A 12 10.36 -28.16 29.65
N ILE A 13 9.28 -27.40 29.47
CA ILE A 13 9.29 -26.17 28.66
C ILE A 13 9.73 -24.99 29.54
N LYS A 14 10.95 -24.49 29.29
CA LYS A 14 11.44 -23.25 29.90
C LYS A 14 10.80 -22.05 29.19
N ILE A 15 9.96 -21.30 29.90
CA ILE A 15 9.38 -20.05 29.40
C ILE A 15 10.29 -18.89 29.81
N GLU A 16 11.00 -18.32 28.85
CA GLU A 16 11.76 -17.08 29.05
C GLU A 16 10.80 -15.88 29.15
N LYS A 17 10.94 -15.09 30.22
CA LYS A 17 10.14 -13.88 30.44
C LYS A 17 10.64 -12.77 29.51
N LYS A 18 9.81 -12.36 28.56
CA LYS A 18 10.08 -11.18 27.71
C LYS A 18 10.16 -9.93 28.59
N LYS A 19 11.15 -9.07 28.33
CA LYS A 19 11.32 -7.80 29.04
C LYS A 19 10.08 -6.91 28.82
N PRO A 20 9.60 -6.19 29.85
CA PRO A 20 8.46 -5.31 29.70
C PRO A 20 8.83 -4.11 28.80
N ILE A 21 8.29 -4.08 27.59
CA ILE A 21 8.51 -3.01 26.58
C ILE A 21 7.65 -1.77 26.89
N TRP A 22 6.66 -1.92 27.78
CA TRP A 22 5.67 -0.91 28.16
C TRP A 22 6.24 0.49 28.50
N PRO A 23 7.36 0.64 29.23
CA PRO A 23 7.89 1.97 29.56
C PRO A 23 8.42 2.73 28.33
N TRP A 24 8.95 2.01 27.34
CA TRP A 24 9.55 2.61 26.15
C TRP A 24 8.50 3.15 25.18
N ILE A 25 7.33 2.50 25.11
CA ILE A 25 6.22 2.91 24.25
C ILE A 25 5.64 4.26 24.72
N LEU A 26 5.51 4.45 26.04
CA LEU A 26 5.03 5.71 26.61
C LEU A 26 6.00 6.86 26.31
N LEU A 27 7.31 6.60 26.40
CA LEU A 27 8.34 7.59 26.12
C LEU A 27 8.33 8.02 24.65
N LEU A 28 8.13 7.08 23.72
CA LEU A 28 8.01 7.38 22.30
C LEU A 28 6.75 8.22 21.98
N ALA A 29 5.61 7.90 22.59
CA ALA A 29 4.38 8.68 22.40
C ALA A 29 4.55 10.15 22.84
N ILE A 30 5.26 10.40 23.94
CA ILE A 30 5.55 11.75 24.43
C ILE A 30 6.43 12.53 23.44
N ILE A 31 7.45 11.88 22.86
CA ILE A 31 8.35 12.51 21.87
C ILE A 31 7.58 12.92 20.62
N VAL A 32 6.67 12.07 20.12
CA VAL A 32 5.85 12.37 18.93
C VAL A 32 4.93 13.56 19.20
N ILE A 33 4.29 13.61 20.37
CA ILE A 33 3.43 14.75 20.75
C ILE A 33 4.24 16.05 20.83
N ALA A 34 5.45 16.00 21.39
CA ALA A 34 6.33 17.17 21.47
C ALA A 34 6.78 17.67 20.09
N ALA A 35 7.08 16.76 19.15
CA ALA A 35 7.44 17.12 17.78
C ALA A 35 6.29 17.82 17.06
N ILE A 36 5.05 17.33 17.19
CA ILE A 36 3.86 17.93 16.58
C ILE A 36 3.64 19.36 17.11
N LEU A 37 3.74 19.57 18.42
CA LEU A 37 3.59 20.89 19.02
C LEU A 37 4.69 21.87 18.60
N TYR A 38 5.92 21.38 18.39
CA TYR A 38 7.03 22.20 17.91
C TYR A 38 6.77 22.71 16.48
N PHE A 39 6.34 21.84 15.58
CA PHE A 39 6.02 22.24 14.20
C PHE A 39 4.83 23.20 14.12
N MET A 40 3.76 22.95 14.90
CA MET A 40 2.59 23.84 14.91
C MET A 40 2.89 25.27 15.39
N ASN A 41 3.91 25.46 16.24
CA ASN A 41 4.28 26.77 16.75
C ASN A 41 5.31 27.51 15.87
N ASN A 42 5.88 26.86 14.85
CA ASN A 42 6.97 27.43 14.05
C ASN A 42 6.54 27.88 12.64
N ASP A 43 5.26 27.78 12.30
CA ASP A 43 4.73 28.22 11.02
C ASP A 43 4.44 29.74 11.04
N GLY A 44 5.51 30.52 10.92
CA GLY A 44 5.44 31.87 10.36
C GLY A 44 5.15 31.76 8.86
N VAL A 45 3.87 31.87 8.50
CA VAL A 45 3.38 31.84 7.12
C VAL A 45 4.04 32.98 6.33
N SER A 46 4.93 32.63 5.39
CA SER A 46 5.32 33.50 4.28
C SER A 46 4.48 33.10 3.08
N ASP A 47 3.60 34.02 2.70
CA ASP A 47 2.67 33.94 1.59
C ASP A 47 3.41 34.50 0.35
N ASP A 48 3.93 33.62 -0.51
CA ASP A 48 4.47 34.02 -1.80
C ASP A 48 3.71 33.30 -2.93
N ASN A 49 2.77 34.09 -3.43
CA ASN A 49 2.09 34.06 -4.71
C ASN A 49 3.05 33.69 -5.87
N MET A 50 2.79 32.62 -6.61
CA MET A 50 3.35 32.43 -7.95
C MET A 50 2.28 32.01 -8.94
N GLU A 51 2.19 32.85 -9.96
CA GLU A 51 1.22 32.89 -11.05
C GLU A 51 1.33 31.68 -11.98
N ALA A 52 0.21 31.41 -12.65
CA ALA A 52 0.08 30.43 -13.71
C ALA A 52 0.80 30.89 -14.98
N ASP A 53 1.45 29.94 -15.67
CA ASP A 53 1.85 30.13 -17.06
C ASP A 53 1.49 28.88 -17.89
N ASP A 54 0.81 29.17 -19.00
CA ASP A 54 0.37 28.30 -20.10
C ASP A 54 1.51 27.51 -20.75
N ILE A 55 1.31 26.22 -21.06
CA ILE A 55 2.07 25.52 -22.11
C ILE A 55 1.17 24.55 -22.90
N GLU A 56 0.88 25.01 -24.12
CA GLU A 56 0.79 24.38 -25.45
C GLU A 56 0.24 22.95 -25.65
N GLU A 57 -0.82 22.93 -26.47
CA GLU A 57 -1.43 21.83 -27.22
C GLU A 57 -0.49 21.31 -28.33
N ILE A 58 -0.15 20.02 -28.30
CA ILE A 58 0.57 19.35 -29.39
C ILE A 58 -0.43 18.44 -30.14
N ASP A 59 -0.76 18.89 -31.34
CA ASP A 59 -1.38 18.14 -32.43
C ASP A 59 -0.30 17.32 -33.13
N ASP A 60 -0.43 15.99 -33.12
CA ASP A 60 0.28 15.10 -34.03
C ASP A 60 -0.74 14.17 -34.71
N THR A 61 -1.29 14.70 -35.80
CA THR A 61 -1.93 13.96 -36.87
C THR A 61 -0.84 13.37 -37.78
N ASN A 62 -0.90 12.06 -38.06
CA ASN A 62 -0.30 11.25 -39.16
C ASN A 62 -0.01 9.84 -38.59
N ASP A 63 -0.33 8.68 -39.18
CA ASP A 63 -0.42 8.30 -40.57
C ASP A 63 -1.15 6.95 -40.66
N VAL A 64 -1.92 6.76 -41.72
CA VAL A 64 -2.68 5.56 -42.06
C VAL A 64 -1.73 4.55 -42.71
N GLY A 65 -1.45 3.45 -42.01
CA GLY A 65 -0.71 2.31 -42.54
C GLY A 65 -1.54 1.03 -42.47
N SER A 66 -2.00 0.55 -43.62
CA SER A 66 -2.67 -0.73 -43.87
C SER A 66 -2.12 -1.89 -43.03
N ILE A 67 -3.00 -2.58 -42.29
CA ILE A 67 -2.74 -3.91 -41.74
C ILE A 67 -3.09 -4.92 -42.84
N ASP A 68 -2.05 -5.49 -43.44
CA ASP A 68 -2.12 -6.65 -44.32
C ASP A 68 -1.81 -7.90 -43.49
N ASP A 69 -2.73 -8.86 -43.51
CA ASP A 69 -2.60 -10.16 -42.86
C ASP A 69 -1.55 -10.99 -43.60
N THR A 70 -0.42 -11.29 -42.96
CA THR A 70 0.42 -12.42 -43.38
C THR A 70 1.11 -13.04 -42.18
N GLU A 71 0.68 -14.25 -41.83
CA GLU A 71 1.42 -15.16 -40.96
C GLU A 71 2.80 -15.48 -41.56
N THR A 72 3.87 -15.37 -40.77
CA THR A 72 5.06 -16.22 -40.95
C THR A 72 5.81 -16.36 -39.62
N SER A 73 6.12 -17.61 -39.28
CA SER A 73 6.78 -18.06 -38.05
C SER A 73 8.29 -17.78 -38.03
N ASP A 74 8.84 -17.91 -36.82
CA ASP A 74 10.22 -18.27 -36.48
C ASP A 74 11.31 -17.20 -36.50
N ALA A 75 11.51 -16.59 -35.32
CA ALA A 75 12.81 -16.59 -34.63
C ALA A 75 12.63 -16.07 -33.19
N PHE A 76 12.47 -16.99 -32.22
CA PHE A 76 12.55 -16.70 -30.79
C PHE A 76 14.00 -16.34 -30.43
N VAL A 77 14.34 -15.05 -30.50
CA VAL A 77 15.60 -14.50 -29.98
C VAL A 77 15.34 -14.05 -28.54
N ASP A 78 15.83 -14.84 -27.59
CA ASP A 78 15.84 -14.56 -26.15
C ASP A 78 16.60 -13.25 -25.86
N THR A 79 15.83 -12.16 -25.86
CA THR A 79 16.26 -10.80 -25.48
C THR A 79 15.47 -10.34 -24.26
N THR A 80 15.11 -11.28 -23.37
CA THR A 80 14.05 -11.09 -22.36
C THR A 80 14.54 -10.53 -21.02
N SER A 81 15.85 -10.26 -20.87
CA SER A 81 16.43 -9.82 -19.59
C SER A 81 16.77 -8.33 -19.50
N SER A 82 16.98 -7.63 -20.63
CA SER A 82 17.37 -6.20 -20.58
C SER A 82 16.22 -5.23 -20.90
N TYR A 83 15.16 -5.68 -21.57
CA TYR A 83 13.98 -4.86 -21.87
C TYR A 83 12.91 -4.86 -20.76
N ASN A 84 12.88 -5.90 -19.91
CA ASN A 84 11.90 -6.03 -18.81
C ASN A 84 12.20 -5.15 -17.58
N SER A 85 13.45 -4.75 -17.36
CA SER A 85 13.82 -3.96 -16.17
C SER A 85 13.48 -2.48 -16.30
N ALA A 86 13.55 -1.91 -17.51
CA ALA A 86 13.16 -0.53 -17.79
C ALA A 86 11.62 -0.37 -17.78
N TYR A 87 10.91 -1.33 -18.39
CA TYR A 87 9.45 -1.34 -18.45
C TYR A 87 8.84 -1.46 -17.04
N SER A 88 9.38 -2.35 -16.19
CA SER A 88 8.91 -2.51 -14.81
C SER A 88 9.19 -1.31 -13.90
N ARG A 89 10.29 -0.56 -14.13
CA ARG A 89 10.55 0.70 -13.42
C ARG A 89 9.56 1.78 -13.81
N GLN A 90 9.35 1.99 -15.11
CA GLN A 90 8.39 2.97 -15.61
C GLN A 90 6.96 2.68 -15.14
N GLU A 91 6.54 1.41 -15.14
CA GLU A 91 5.23 1.04 -14.60
C GLU A 91 5.12 1.27 -13.09
N SER A 92 6.19 1.01 -12.32
CA SER A 92 6.22 1.29 -10.88
C SER A 92 6.08 2.79 -10.60
N ASP A 93 6.81 3.63 -11.35
CA ASP A 93 6.75 5.09 -11.17
C ASP A 93 5.36 5.62 -11.54
N ARG A 94 4.78 5.17 -12.65
CA ARG A 94 3.44 5.54 -13.07
C ARG A 94 2.38 5.13 -12.05
N ALA A 95 2.43 3.90 -11.56
CA ALA A 95 1.48 3.44 -10.56
C ALA A 95 1.60 4.20 -9.23
N MET A 96 2.82 4.59 -8.86
CA MET A 96 3.02 5.45 -7.70
C MET A 96 2.48 6.87 -7.93
N MET A 97 2.66 7.43 -9.12
CA MET A 97 2.09 8.73 -9.49
C MET A 97 0.55 8.69 -9.47
N ASP A 98 -0.06 7.66 -10.07
CA ASP A 98 -1.51 7.47 -10.07
C ASP A 98 -2.05 7.35 -8.63
N TYR A 99 -1.34 6.61 -7.78
CA TYR A 99 -1.69 6.50 -6.37
C TYR A 99 -1.58 7.84 -5.64
N ARG A 100 -0.46 8.55 -5.75
CA ARG A 100 -0.30 9.87 -5.11
C ARG A 100 -1.30 10.89 -5.62
N SER A 101 -1.60 10.87 -6.92
CA SER A 101 -2.63 11.71 -7.54
C SER A 101 -3.99 11.47 -6.89
N SER A 102 -4.34 10.21 -6.62
CA SER A 102 -5.59 9.88 -5.92
C SER A 102 -5.69 10.44 -4.50
N LEU A 103 -4.57 10.82 -3.86
CA LEU A 103 -4.54 11.42 -2.51
C LEU A 103 -4.69 12.94 -2.51
N THR A 104 -4.63 13.60 -3.67
CA THR A 104 -4.67 15.08 -3.78
C THR A 104 -5.96 15.64 -3.19
N ASP A 105 -7.09 14.98 -3.45
CA ASP A 105 -8.39 15.34 -2.86
C ASP A 105 -8.64 14.57 -1.56
N SER A 106 -7.69 14.68 -0.62
CA SER A 106 -7.71 13.92 0.63
C SER A 106 -8.99 14.10 1.45
N MET A 107 -9.73 15.21 1.27
CA MET A 107 -11.01 15.45 1.93
C MET A 107 -12.12 14.50 1.49
N LYS A 108 -12.05 13.98 0.26
CA LYS A 108 -12.97 12.96 -0.27
C LYS A 108 -12.71 11.57 0.30
N ILE A 109 -11.52 11.30 0.85
CA ILE A 109 -11.25 10.04 1.53
C ILE A 109 -12.19 9.89 2.73
N GLY A 110 -12.94 8.79 2.79
CA GLY A 110 -13.96 8.51 3.81
C GLY A 110 -15.28 9.27 3.67
N ALA A 111 -15.29 10.42 2.98
CA ALA A 111 -16.51 11.18 2.70
C ALA A 111 -17.22 10.71 1.42
N ASP A 112 -16.44 10.36 0.40
CA ASP A 112 -16.90 9.80 -0.87
C ASP A 112 -16.41 8.34 -0.97
N VAL A 113 -17.38 7.42 -1.01
CA VAL A 113 -17.13 5.98 -1.09
C VAL A 113 -16.42 5.62 -2.39
N ALA A 114 -16.82 6.22 -3.51
CA ALA A 114 -16.24 5.93 -4.82
C ALA A 114 -14.79 6.44 -4.89
N HIS A 115 -14.53 7.64 -4.35
CA HIS A 115 -13.17 8.15 -4.27
C HIS A 115 -12.28 7.32 -3.33
N THR A 116 -12.80 6.90 -2.17
CA THR A 116 -12.09 6.02 -1.23
C THR A 116 -11.75 4.68 -1.87
N GLN A 117 -12.70 4.11 -2.62
CA GLN A 117 -12.52 2.87 -3.37
C GLN A 117 -11.48 3.00 -4.47
N ASN A 118 -11.54 4.08 -5.26
CA ASN A 118 -10.54 4.35 -6.28
C ASN A 118 -9.14 4.51 -5.67
N THR A 119 -9.02 5.25 -4.57
CA THR A 119 -7.75 5.43 -3.85
C THR A 119 -7.17 4.08 -3.40
N LEU A 120 -8.02 3.21 -2.83
CA LEU A 120 -7.62 1.85 -2.45
C LEU A 120 -7.20 1.01 -3.65
N LEU A 121 -7.90 1.13 -4.79
CA LEU A 121 -7.53 0.44 -6.02
C LEU A 121 -6.16 0.88 -6.55
N GLN A 122 -5.86 2.18 -6.54
CA GLN A 122 -4.55 2.68 -6.97
C GLN A 122 -3.43 2.21 -6.04
N LEU A 123 -3.66 2.21 -4.73
CA LEU A 123 -2.72 1.63 -3.76
C LEU A 123 -2.42 0.15 -4.09
N VAL A 124 -3.46 -0.64 -4.37
CA VAL A 124 -3.31 -2.07 -4.68
C VAL A 124 -2.48 -2.29 -5.94
N LYS A 125 -2.68 -1.48 -6.99
CA LYS A 125 -1.88 -1.54 -8.21
C LYS A 125 -0.40 -1.22 -7.92
N ALA A 126 -0.12 -0.17 -7.16
CA ALA A 126 1.24 0.20 -6.79
C ALA A 126 1.93 -0.93 -6.00
N VAL A 127 1.22 -1.54 -5.04
CA VAL A 127 1.73 -2.66 -4.23
C VAL A 127 1.95 -3.93 -5.05
N GLU A 128 1.05 -4.24 -5.99
CA GLU A 128 1.17 -5.38 -6.90
C GLU A 128 2.40 -5.25 -7.79
N ILE A 129 2.59 -4.08 -8.42
CA ILE A 129 3.76 -3.81 -9.28
C ILE A 129 5.06 -3.94 -8.46
N LYS A 130 5.07 -3.40 -7.23
CA LYS A 130 6.19 -3.56 -6.30
C LYS A 130 6.45 -5.02 -5.91
N ALA A 131 5.40 -5.80 -5.61
CA ALA A 131 5.53 -7.22 -5.30
C ALA A 131 6.14 -7.99 -6.48
N ASN A 132 5.68 -7.71 -7.70
CA ASN A 132 6.19 -8.30 -8.93
C ASN A 132 7.66 -7.94 -9.17
N GLN A 133 8.03 -6.67 -8.99
CA GLN A 133 9.43 -6.20 -9.12
C GLN A 133 10.40 -7.01 -8.25
N PHE A 134 9.97 -7.43 -7.06
CA PHE A 134 10.80 -8.17 -6.12
C PHE A 134 10.49 -9.66 -6.05
N ASN A 135 9.75 -10.20 -7.03
CA ASN A 135 9.38 -11.61 -7.13
C ASN A 135 8.73 -12.12 -5.82
N ILE A 136 7.73 -11.41 -5.33
CA ILE A 136 6.92 -11.80 -4.17
C ILE A 136 5.59 -12.31 -4.68
N ASP A 137 5.26 -13.56 -4.36
CA ASP A 137 3.96 -14.13 -4.69
C ASP A 137 2.90 -13.56 -3.75
N ALA A 138 2.27 -12.47 -4.21
CA ALA A 138 1.15 -11.83 -3.56
C ALA A 138 -0.18 -12.12 -4.28
N THR A 139 -0.19 -13.04 -5.23
CA THR A 139 -1.30 -13.23 -6.20
C THR A 139 -2.64 -13.44 -5.51
N GLN A 140 -2.69 -14.31 -4.51
CA GLN A 140 -3.91 -14.58 -3.75
C GLN A 140 -4.37 -13.34 -2.95
N ASN A 141 -3.43 -12.68 -2.25
CA ASN A 141 -3.75 -11.48 -1.47
C ASN A 141 -4.28 -10.37 -2.35
N ILE A 142 -3.62 -10.10 -3.49
CA ILE A 142 -4.04 -9.08 -4.46
C ILE A 142 -5.39 -9.41 -5.08
N THR A 143 -5.63 -10.68 -5.45
CA THR A 143 -6.92 -11.13 -5.98
C THR A 143 -8.05 -10.90 -4.96
N ASP A 144 -7.85 -11.29 -3.70
CA ASP A 144 -8.82 -11.07 -2.64
C ASP A 144 -9.07 -9.58 -2.36
N ILE A 145 -8.04 -8.75 -2.47
CA ILE A 145 -8.17 -7.31 -2.30
C ILE A 145 -8.98 -6.72 -3.47
N LYS A 146 -8.71 -7.13 -4.71
CA LYS A 146 -9.42 -6.64 -5.92
C LYS A 146 -10.87 -7.10 -5.99
N GLN A 147 -11.20 -8.26 -5.41
CA GLN A 147 -12.58 -8.75 -5.34
C GLN A 147 -13.49 -7.73 -4.64
N ASN A 148 -14.54 -7.26 -5.32
CA ASN A 148 -15.45 -6.18 -4.87
C ASN A 148 -14.83 -4.76 -4.80
N LEU A 149 -13.64 -4.53 -5.37
CA LEU A 149 -13.12 -3.17 -5.66
C LEU A 149 -13.40 -2.73 -7.10
N ASP A 150 -14.11 -3.55 -7.87
CA ASP A 150 -14.34 -3.30 -9.29
C ASP A 150 -15.12 -1.99 -9.49
N THR A 151 -14.45 -1.01 -10.09
CA THR A 151 -15.02 0.31 -10.42
C THR A 151 -15.75 0.28 -11.77
N ALA A 152 -15.70 -0.83 -12.52
CA ALA A 152 -16.20 -0.91 -13.89
C ALA A 152 -17.68 -1.32 -14.02
N SER A 153 -18.41 -1.56 -12.93
CA SER A 153 -19.85 -1.86 -13.02
C SER A 153 -20.71 -0.59 -12.95
N THR A 154 -20.78 0.13 -14.07
CA THR A 154 -21.85 1.11 -14.34
C THR A 154 -23.20 0.44 -14.67
N THR A 155 -23.31 -0.90 -14.59
CA THR A 155 -24.50 -1.66 -15.00
C THR A 155 -25.01 -2.71 -14.00
N ALA A 156 -24.34 -2.92 -12.86
CA ALA A 156 -24.80 -3.87 -11.85
C ALA A 156 -25.54 -3.16 -10.71
N THR A 157 -26.86 -3.35 -10.64
CA THR A 157 -27.77 -2.83 -9.60
C THR A 157 -27.54 -3.38 -8.19
N THR A 158 -26.44 -4.10 -7.95
CA THR A 158 -26.07 -4.67 -6.65
C THR A 158 -24.56 -4.60 -6.40
N THR A 159 -23.95 -3.43 -6.58
CA THR A 159 -22.62 -3.19 -6.00
C THR A 159 -22.77 -3.06 -4.49
N THR A 160 -22.28 -4.05 -3.74
CA THR A 160 -22.20 -3.95 -2.28
C THR A 160 -21.38 -2.70 -1.93
N ALA A 161 -22.02 -1.72 -1.30
CA ALA A 161 -21.34 -0.50 -0.89
C ALA A 161 -20.15 -0.84 0.03
N MET A 162 -18.99 -0.24 -0.24
CA MET A 162 -17.79 -0.44 0.56
C MET A 162 -18.04 -0.03 2.01
N THR A 163 -17.78 -0.94 2.94
CA THR A 163 -17.89 -0.71 4.39
C THR A 163 -16.51 -0.57 5.04
N SER A 164 -16.46 0.02 6.23
CA SER A 164 -15.21 0.14 7.00
C SER A 164 -14.58 -1.20 7.33
N GLN A 165 -15.38 -2.23 7.64
CA GLN A 165 -14.87 -3.59 7.83
C GLN A 165 -14.18 -4.13 6.57
N MET A 166 -14.77 -3.90 5.39
CA MET A 166 -14.15 -4.29 4.12
C MET A 166 -12.84 -3.54 3.87
N VAL A 167 -12.83 -2.22 4.11
CA VAL A 167 -11.62 -1.40 3.96
C VAL A 167 -10.54 -1.89 4.92
N LYS A 168 -10.85 -2.08 6.20
CA LYS A 168 -9.89 -2.58 7.20
C LYS A 168 -9.32 -3.94 6.83
N SER A 169 -10.17 -4.87 6.39
CA SER A 169 -9.73 -6.20 5.95
C SER A 169 -8.79 -6.12 4.76
N LYS A 170 -9.13 -5.33 3.73
CA LYS A 170 -8.31 -5.12 2.54
C LYS A 170 -7.01 -4.40 2.86
N ALA A 171 -7.06 -3.34 3.66
CA ALA A 171 -5.91 -2.61 4.16
C ALA A 171 -4.95 -3.54 4.92
N GLY A 172 -5.47 -4.43 5.77
CA GLY A 172 -4.67 -5.44 6.46
C GLY A 172 -3.90 -6.35 5.50
N LYS A 173 -4.56 -6.87 4.46
CA LYS A 173 -3.89 -7.69 3.42
C LYS A 173 -2.83 -6.91 2.64
N ILE A 174 -3.08 -5.63 2.37
CA ILE A 174 -2.09 -4.74 1.74
C ILE A 174 -0.85 -4.61 2.62
N VAL A 175 -1.03 -4.37 3.93
CA VAL A 175 0.08 -4.31 4.89
C VAL A 175 0.87 -5.63 4.90
N ASP A 176 0.21 -6.77 4.84
CA ASP A 176 0.87 -8.07 4.82
C ASP A 176 1.73 -8.28 3.57
N VAL A 177 1.29 -7.77 2.40
CA VAL A 177 2.09 -7.80 1.17
C VAL A 177 3.27 -6.82 1.27
N ILE A 178 3.03 -5.57 1.69
CA ILE A 178 4.08 -4.56 1.88
C ILE A 178 5.14 -5.05 2.88
N LYS A 179 4.72 -5.72 3.96
CA LYS A 179 5.64 -6.32 4.93
C LYS A 179 6.54 -7.38 4.30
N GLN A 180 6.00 -8.22 3.41
CA GLN A 180 6.83 -9.21 2.69
C GLN A 180 7.85 -8.52 1.78
N ILE A 181 7.45 -7.46 1.08
CA ILE A 181 8.36 -6.63 0.27
C ILE A 181 9.47 -6.04 1.15
N GLN A 182 9.07 -5.43 2.25
CA GLN A 182 9.96 -4.82 3.22
C GLN A 182 10.98 -5.82 3.78
N GLN A 183 10.54 -6.99 4.26
CA GLN A 183 11.43 -7.99 4.85
C GLN A 183 12.44 -8.54 3.85
N LYS A 184 12.05 -8.66 2.59
CA LYS A 184 12.90 -9.22 1.54
C LYS A 184 13.95 -8.23 1.04
N GLN A 185 13.60 -6.95 0.92
CA GLN A 185 14.40 -5.97 0.16
C GLN A 185 14.72 -4.68 0.92
N PHE A 186 13.92 -4.32 1.92
CA PHE A 186 14.04 -3.06 2.66
C PHE A 186 14.03 -3.26 4.18
N PRO A 187 14.94 -4.06 4.76
CA PRO A 187 14.90 -4.43 6.18
C PRO A 187 14.90 -3.22 7.14
N GLY A 188 15.43 -2.07 6.70
CA GLY A 188 15.43 -0.81 7.47
C GLY A 188 14.07 -0.12 7.61
N LEU A 189 13.05 -0.50 6.83
CA LEU A 189 11.72 0.14 6.85
C LEU A 189 10.72 -0.55 7.80
N SER A 190 11.20 -1.31 8.78
CA SER A 190 10.33 -2.02 9.73
C SER A 190 9.44 -1.06 10.54
N ASP A 191 9.95 0.12 10.86
CA ASP A 191 9.21 1.13 11.63
C ASP A 191 8.08 1.73 10.79
N ASP A 192 8.32 1.98 9.51
CA ASP A 192 7.29 2.48 8.59
C ASP A 192 6.18 1.43 8.36
N VAL A 193 6.54 0.15 8.23
CA VAL A 193 5.54 -0.95 8.16
C VAL A 193 4.72 -1.01 9.44
N MET A 194 5.33 -0.82 10.61
CA MET A 194 4.62 -0.79 11.89
C MET A 194 3.66 0.40 11.97
N LYS A 195 4.09 1.60 11.58
CA LYS A 195 3.24 2.80 11.50
C LYS A 195 2.04 2.57 10.58
N LEU A 196 2.28 1.96 9.42
CA LEU A 196 1.22 1.60 8.49
C LEU A 196 0.26 0.58 9.12
N ARG A 197 0.76 -0.46 9.79
CA ARG A 197 -0.07 -1.46 10.47
C ARG A 197 -0.95 -0.83 11.56
N MET A 198 -0.39 0.06 12.37
CA MET A 198 -1.13 0.77 13.43
C MET A 198 -2.32 1.54 12.87
N SER A 199 -2.16 2.21 11.72
CA SER A 199 -3.26 2.96 11.10
C SER A 199 -4.45 2.05 10.70
N VAL A 200 -4.20 0.79 10.33
CA VAL A 200 -5.24 -0.21 10.08
C VAL A 200 -5.87 -0.69 11.38
N ASP A 201 -5.06 -0.96 12.40
CA ASP A 201 -5.54 -1.47 13.69
C ASP A 201 -6.42 -0.44 14.43
N GLU A 202 -6.15 0.86 14.24
CA GLU A 202 -6.98 1.95 14.76
C GLU A 202 -8.35 2.05 14.08
N MET A 203 -8.53 1.48 12.87
CA MET A 203 -9.83 1.43 12.21
C MET A 203 -10.80 0.54 12.98
N GLN A 204 -12.07 0.92 12.98
CA GLN A 204 -13.18 0.27 13.65
C GLN A 204 -14.10 -0.37 12.62
N ASP A 205 -14.47 -1.64 12.83
CA ASP A 205 -15.29 -2.39 11.87
C ASP A 205 -16.71 -1.83 11.74
N ASN A 206 -17.24 -1.26 12.82
CA ASN A 206 -18.63 -0.82 12.96
C ASN A 206 -18.86 0.69 12.79
N ALA A 207 -17.80 1.49 12.59
CA ALA A 207 -17.95 2.91 12.30
C ALA A 207 -18.14 3.14 10.80
N THR A 208 -18.76 4.26 10.40
CA THR A 208 -18.86 4.66 8.99
C THR A 208 -17.49 5.10 8.45
N LEU A 209 -17.32 5.09 7.12
CA LEU A 209 -16.10 5.59 6.49
C LEU A 209 -15.84 7.06 6.85
N THR A 210 -16.90 7.87 6.93
CA THR A 210 -16.81 9.30 7.25
C THR A 210 -16.34 9.54 8.69
N GLN A 211 -16.84 8.76 9.65
CA GLN A 211 -16.38 8.81 11.05
C GLN A 211 -14.90 8.44 11.21
N GLN A 212 -14.33 7.74 10.23
CA GLN A 212 -12.95 7.25 10.26
C GLN A 212 -12.04 7.95 9.26
N ARG A 213 -12.49 9.06 8.67
CA ARG A 213 -11.75 9.81 7.65
C ARG A 213 -10.28 10.02 8.01
N THR A 214 -10.00 10.51 9.21
CA THR A 214 -8.62 10.77 9.65
C THR A 214 -7.77 9.50 9.68
N LYS A 215 -8.34 8.36 10.11
CA LYS A 215 -7.63 7.07 10.14
C LYS A 215 -7.37 6.53 8.74
N LEU A 216 -8.35 6.69 7.83
CA LEU A 216 -8.21 6.33 6.42
C LEU A 216 -7.13 7.18 5.74
N GLN A 217 -7.15 8.50 5.95
CA GLN A 217 -6.12 9.42 5.45
C GLN A 217 -4.74 9.03 5.96
N SER A 218 -4.60 8.78 7.27
CA SER A 218 -3.34 8.31 7.85
C SER A 218 -2.86 7.01 7.22
N PHE A 219 -3.75 6.03 7.01
CA PHE A 219 -3.39 4.77 6.34
C PHE A 219 -2.86 4.99 4.93
N PHE A 220 -3.58 5.76 4.11
CA PHE A 220 -3.16 6.01 2.74
C PHE A 220 -1.86 6.83 2.68
N ASN A 221 -1.73 7.88 3.50
CA ASN A 221 -0.51 8.68 3.52
C ASN A 221 0.70 7.87 3.99
N ASN A 222 0.56 7.06 5.05
CA ASN A 222 1.64 6.18 5.51
C ASN A 222 2.02 5.14 4.46
N ALA A 223 1.05 4.63 3.69
CA ALA A 223 1.33 3.70 2.60
C ALA A 223 2.09 4.39 1.46
N ALA A 224 1.72 5.63 1.11
CA ALA A 224 2.43 6.41 0.11
C ALA A 224 3.88 6.71 0.53
N ASP A 225 4.09 7.15 1.77
CA ASP A 225 5.43 7.41 2.31
C ASP A 225 6.29 6.14 2.26
N LEU A 226 5.74 5.01 2.70
CA LEU A 226 6.45 3.73 2.74
C LEU A 226 6.79 3.22 1.33
N LEU A 227 5.84 3.27 0.39
CA LEU A 227 6.09 2.85 -0.99
C LEU A 227 7.11 3.77 -1.67
N ASN A 228 7.09 5.07 -1.37
CA ASN A 228 8.10 6.01 -1.83
C ASN A 228 9.49 5.65 -1.27
N ASN A 229 9.59 5.29 0.01
CA ASN A 229 10.84 4.85 0.62
C ASN A 229 11.35 3.50 0.06
N MET A 230 10.49 2.73 -0.63
CA MET A 230 10.85 1.51 -1.37
C MET A 230 11.17 1.74 -2.86
N ASN A 231 11.01 2.97 -3.37
CA ASN A 231 11.25 3.33 -4.78
C ASN A 231 12.72 3.74 -5.07
N ILE A 232 13.67 3.38 -4.21
CA ILE A 232 15.10 3.74 -4.35
C ILE A 232 15.73 3.13 -5.61
#